data_AF-A0A7J4EUL6-F1
#
_entry.id   AF-A0A7J4EUL6-F1
#
_cell.length_a   1.000
_cell.length_b   1.000
_cell.length_c   1.000
_cell.angle_alpha   90.00
_cell.angle_beta   90.00
_cell.angle_gamma   90.00
#
_symmetry.space_group_name_H-M   'P 1'
#
loop_
_entity.id
_entity.type
_entity.pdbx_description
1 polymer ?
#
loop_
_entity_poly.entity_id
_entity_poly.type
_entity_poly.pdbx_seq_one_letter_code
_entity_poly.pdbx_strand_id
1 'polypeptide(L)'
;MNGAGLDGAIRLDLKDVSLEDIRHFAPDNAELFERRGVSPHADDIYIAPKAHFFMGGLPTDGQGATAMAGLFAAGEVAAGAHGAN
;
A
#
# COMPACT_ATOMS: atom_id res chain seq x y z
N MET A 1 24.16 -7.22 6.29
CA MET A 1 23.92 -6.33 5.12
C MET A 1 23.83 -4.92 5.67
N ASN A 2 24.84 -4.09 5.43
CA ASN A 2 24.88 -2.71 5.93
C ASN A 2 24.26 -1.79 4.87
N GLY A 3 22.96 -1.96 4.62
CA GLY A 3 22.24 -1.14 3.63
C GLY A 3 22.15 0.32 4.07
N ALA A 4 21.96 1.24 3.11
CA ALA A 4 21.83 2.69 3.35
C ALA A 4 20.51 3.10 4.05
N GLY A 5 19.86 2.17 4.76
CA GLY A 5 18.63 2.44 5.49
C GLY A 5 18.90 3.03 6.86
N LEU A 6 17.98 3.87 7.34
CA LEU A 6 17.98 4.44 8.67
C LEU A 6 16.94 3.68 9.51
N ASP A 7 17.37 2.96 10.53
CA ASP A 7 16.48 2.24 11.47
C ASP A 7 15.41 1.34 10.82
N GLY A 8 15.77 0.65 9.73
CA GLY A 8 14.87 -0.23 8.98
C GLY A 8 13.95 0.50 7.97
N ALA A 9 14.11 1.82 7.82
CA ALA A 9 13.44 2.64 6.83
C ALA A 9 14.39 3.11 5.70
N ILE A 10 13.79 3.52 4.58
CA ILE A 10 14.47 4.16 3.45
C ILE A 10 13.83 5.52 3.15
N ARG A 11 14.58 6.41 2.51
CA ARG A 11 14.04 7.73 2.13
C ARG A 11 13.09 7.61 0.94
N LEU A 12 11.92 8.23 1.04
CA LEU A 12 11.02 8.55 -0.06
C LEU A 12 11.31 9.99 -0.52
N ASP A 13 11.82 10.14 -1.73
CA ASP A 13 12.20 11.45 -2.27
C ASP A 13 11.06 12.05 -3.11
N LEU A 14 10.50 13.17 -2.64
CA LEU A 14 9.40 13.88 -3.29
C LEU A 14 9.80 15.29 -3.73
N LYS A 15 11.10 15.63 -3.67
CA LYS A 15 11.56 17.02 -3.86
C LYS A 15 11.21 17.62 -5.22
N ASP A 16 11.15 16.77 -6.25
CA ASP A 16 10.84 17.17 -7.63
C ASP A 16 9.37 16.93 -8.02
N VAL A 17 8.52 16.49 -7.09
CA VAL A 17 7.09 16.25 -7.35
C VAL A 17 6.30 17.50 -6.99
N SER A 18 5.47 18.02 -7.90
CA SER A 18 4.72 19.24 -7.62
C SER A 18 3.67 19.02 -6.52
N LEU A 19 3.37 20.07 -5.73
CA LEU A 19 2.28 20.01 -4.75
C LEU A 19 0.91 19.81 -5.41
N GLU A 20 0.76 20.25 -6.66
CA GLU A 20 -0.45 20.01 -7.46
C GLU A 20 -0.62 18.52 -7.75
N ASP A 21 0.44 17.85 -8.23
CA ASP A 21 0.43 16.40 -8.49
C ASP A 21 0.19 15.61 -7.21
N ILE A 22 0.84 15.99 -6.10
CA ILE A 22 0.63 15.32 -4.80
C ILE A 22 -0.84 15.44 -4.37
N ARG A 23 -1.46 16.62 -4.51
CA ARG A 23 -2.88 16.81 -4.18
C ARG A 23 -3.82 16.08 -5.12
N HIS A 24 -3.45 15.96 -6.40
CA HIS A 24 -4.27 15.30 -7.39
C HIS A 24 -4.22 13.77 -7.27
N PHE A 25 -3.01 13.19 -7.20
CA PHE A 25 -2.81 11.74 -7.21
C PHE A 25 -2.76 11.11 -5.82
N ALA A 26 -2.45 11.88 -4.78
CA ALA A 26 -2.27 11.39 -3.42
C ALA A 26 -2.88 12.35 -2.36
N PRO A 27 -4.18 12.71 -2.48
CA PRO A 27 -4.82 13.71 -1.62
C PRO A 27 -4.71 13.37 -0.12
N ASP A 28 -4.86 12.11 0.26
CA ASP A 28 -4.73 11.67 1.65
C ASP A 28 -3.32 11.91 2.22
N ASN A 29 -2.27 11.76 1.40
CA ASN A 29 -0.91 12.07 1.80
C ASN A 29 -0.68 13.58 1.89
N ALA A 30 -1.26 14.37 0.97
CA ALA A 30 -1.20 15.83 1.03
C ALA A 30 -1.81 16.34 2.35
N GLU A 31 -2.99 15.84 2.72
CA GLU A 31 -3.64 16.18 3.99
C GLU A 31 -2.80 15.72 5.19
N LEU A 32 -2.22 14.53 5.13
CA LEU A 32 -1.34 14.03 6.18
C LEU A 32 -0.11 14.93 6.38
N PHE A 33 0.53 15.37 5.30
CA PHE A 33 1.68 16.27 5.36
C PHE A 33 1.29 17.61 6.00
N GLU A 34 0.20 18.23 5.56
CA GLU A 34 -0.31 19.48 6.13
C GLU A 34 -0.63 19.33 7.63
N ARG A 35 -1.34 18.26 8.01
CA ARG A 35 -1.66 17.97 9.42
C ARG A 35 -0.45 17.70 10.30
N ARG A 36 0.63 17.17 9.73
CA ARG A 36 1.87 16.86 10.44
C ARG A 36 2.90 17.99 10.38
N GLY A 37 2.62 19.05 9.63
CA GLY A 37 3.56 20.14 9.38
C GLY A 37 4.80 19.69 8.61
N VAL A 38 4.67 18.66 7.76
CA VAL A 38 5.74 18.10 6.93
C VAL A 38 5.69 18.76 5.55
N SER A 39 6.83 19.27 5.10
CA SER A 39 7.05 19.75 3.75
C SER A 39 7.71 18.66 2.90
N PRO A 40 7.04 18.12 1.86
CA PRO A 40 7.61 17.09 0.99
C PRO A 40 8.84 17.59 0.19
N HIS A 41 9.07 18.89 0.12
CA HIS A 41 10.20 19.50 -0.58
C HIS A 41 11.39 19.84 0.32
N ALA A 42 11.16 20.02 1.61
CA ALA A 42 12.19 20.42 2.56
C ALA A 42 12.60 19.30 3.53
N ASP A 43 11.64 18.45 3.93
CA ASP A 43 11.85 17.43 4.94
C ASP A 43 12.20 16.08 4.31
N ASP A 44 13.07 15.32 4.98
CA ASP A 44 13.33 13.93 4.60
C ASP A 44 12.20 13.04 5.13
N ILE A 45 11.47 12.39 4.22
CA ILE A 45 10.40 11.44 4.54
C ILE A 45 10.96 10.01 4.49
N TYR A 46 10.77 9.25 5.56
CA TYR A 46 11.24 7.87 5.66
C TYR A 46 10.07 6.89 5.67
N ILE A 47 10.17 5.83 4.86
CA ILE A 47 9.17 4.76 4.73
C ILE A 47 9.78 3.39 4.99
N ALA A 48 8.98 2.45 5.47
CA ALA A 48 9.39 1.08 5.71
C ALA A 48 8.33 0.09 5.20
N PRO A 49 8.71 -1.15 4.84
CA PRO A 49 7.76 -2.19 4.48
C PRO A 49 6.75 -2.46 5.61
N LYS A 50 5.48 -2.64 5.24
CA LYS A 50 4.40 -2.99 6.15
C LYS A 50 3.52 -4.05 5.51
N ALA A 51 2.98 -4.97 6.32
CA ALA A 51 1.92 -5.86 5.86
C ALA A 51 0.72 -5.01 5.39
N HIS A 52 0.32 -5.17 4.13
CA HIS A 52 -0.70 -4.32 3.51
C HIS A 52 -1.94 -5.10 3.07
N PHE A 53 -1.76 -6.29 2.48
CA PHE A 53 -2.83 -7.14 1.98
C PHE A 53 -2.51 -8.62 2.14
N PHE A 54 -3.55 -9.46 2.18
CA PHE A 54 -3.46 -10.91 2.10
C PHE A 54 -3.72 -11.41 0.67
N MET A 55 -2.76 -12.14 0.11
CA MET A 55 -2.91 -12.79 -1.21
C MET A 55 -3.63 -14.14 -1.12
N GLY A 56 -3.57 -14.77 0.05
CA GLY A 56 -4.28 -16.01 0.35
C GLY A 56 -5.75 -15.77 0.66
N GLY A 57 -6.47 -16.83 0.98
CA GLY A 57 -7.90 -16.79 1.22
C GLY A 57 -8.58 -18.10 0.88
N LEU A 58 -9.90 -18.06 0.78
CA LEU A 58 -10.73 -19.19 0.35
C LEU A 58 -10.57 -19.40 -1.16
N PRO A 59 -10.22 -20.61 -1.62
CA PRO A 59 -10.25 -20.93 -3.04
C PRO A 59 -11.67 -20.84 -3.58
N THR A 60 -11.84 -20.14 -4.70
CA THR A 60 -13.12 -20.02 -5.40
C THR A 60 -12.97 -20.30 -6.88
N ASP A 61 -14.07 -20.68 -7.53
CA ASP A 61 -14.15 -20.71 -9.00
C ASP A 61 -14.32 -19.29 -9.60
N GLY A 62 -14.49 -19.22 -10.92
CA GLY A 62 -14.69 -17.95 -11.64
C GLY A 62 -15.99 -17.21 -11.30
N GLN A 63 -16.88 -17.81 -10.50
CA GLN A 63 -18.13 -17.20 -10.03
C GLN A 63 -18.14 -16.98 -8.50
N GLY A 64 -17.00 -17.21 -7.82
CA GLY A 64 -16.88 -17.01 -6.37
C GLY A 64 -17.36 -18.17 -5.51
N ALA A 65 -17.74 -19.32 -6.11
CA ALA A 65 -18.20 -20.48 -5.35
C ALA A 65 -17.01 -21.22 -4.72
N THR A 66 -17.13 -21.59 -3.45
CA THR A 66 -16.13 -22.43 -2.75
C THR A 66 -16.41 -23.91 -2.98
N ALA A 67 -15.53 -24.78 -2.47
CA ALA A 67 -15.78 -26.24 -2.47
C ALA A 67 -16.97 -26.65 -1.58
N MET A 68 -17.43 -25.78 -0.67
CA MET A 68 -18.59 -26.06 0.18
C MET A 68 -19.87 -25.57 -0.52
N ALA A 69 -20.82 -26.48 -0.71
CA ALA A 69 -22.07 -26.17 -1.38
C ALA A 69 -22.83 -25.05 -0.67
N GLY A 70 -23.22 -24.01 -1.42
CA GLY A 70 -23.93 -22.85 -0.91
C GLY A 70 -23.06 -21.79 -0.25
N LEU A 71 -21.74 -21.99 -0.17
CA LEU A 71 -20.80 -21.02 0.38
C LEU A 71 -20.00 -20.33 -0.74
N PHE A 72 -19.98 -19.00 -0.70
CA PHE A 72 -19.29 -18.12 -1.65
C PHE A 72 -18.33 -17.20 -0.91
N ALA A 73 -17.27 -16.75 -1.58
CA ALA A 73 -16.31 -15.78 -1.07
C ALA A 73 -15.93 -14.76 -2.15
N ALA A 74 -15.66 -13.51 -1.75
CA ALA A 74 -15.26 -12.44 -2.67
C ALA A 74 -14.38 -11.40 -1.94
N GLY A 75 -13.56 -10.67 -2.70
CA GLY A 75 -12.62 -9.69 -2.17
C GLY A 75 -11.37 -10.33 -1.54
N GLU A 76 -10.73 -9.63 -0.60
CA GLU A 76 -9.44 -10.04 0.00
C GLU A 76 -9.52 -11.37 0.78
N VAL A 77 -10.71 -11.83 1.16
CA VAL A 77 -10.90 -13.13 1.79
C VAL A 77 -10.88 -14.29 0.79
N ALA A 78 -10.94 -14.03 -0.52
CA ALA A 78 -10.86 -15.03 -1.59
C ALA A 78 -9.45 -15.10 -2.19
N ALA A 79 -9.03 -16.30 -2.59
CA ALA A 79 -7.70 -16.57 -3.14
C ALA A 79 -7.72 -16.76 -4.67
N GLY A 80 -6.55 -16.64 -5.29
CA GLY A 80 -6.27 -17.14 -6.64
C GLY A 80 -5.91 -16.05 -7.64
N ALA A 81 -6.63 -14.93 -7.65
CA ALA A 81 -6.43 -13.87 -8.65
C ALA A 81 -5.05 -13.18 -8.56
N HIS A 82 -4.54 -13.00 -7.33
CA HIS A 82 -3.29 -12.28 -7.07
C HIS A 82 -2.06 -13.21 -6.97
N GLY A 83 -2.25 -14.54 -6.93
CA GLY A 83 -1.14 -15.48 -6.82
C GLY A 83 -0.21 -15.20 -5.64
N ALA A 84 1.02 -14.81 -5.91
CA ALA A 84 2.05 -14.55 -4.90
C ALA A 84 2.40 -13.05 -4.72
N ASN A 85 1.75 -12.12 -5.46
CA ASN A 85 1.99 -10.68 -5.33
C ASN A 85 0.84 -9.82 -5.86
#